data_AF-A0A7C6DZX7-F1
#
_entry.id   AF-A0A7C6DZX7-F1
#
_cell.length_a   1.000
_cell.length_b   1.000
_cell.length_c   1.000
_cell.angle_alpha   90.00
_cell.angle_beta   90.00
_cell.angle_gamma   90.00
#
_symmetry.space_group_name_H-M   'P 1'
#
loop_
_entity.id
_entity.type
_entity.pdbx_description
1 polymer ?
#
loop_
_entity_poly.entity_id
_entity_poly.type
_entity_poly.pdbx_seq_one_letter_code
_entity_poly.pdbx_strand_id
1 'polypeptide(L)' 'DSPDAFLLWGFTDKYSWVPYSFSGYGSAVIFDESYEPKPAYYSLKEAMIDKISSYNK' A
#
# COMPACT_ATOMS: atom_id res chain seq x y z
N ASP A 1 11.99 -3.23 19.59
CA ASP A 1 12.44 -2.57 18.35
C ASP A 1 11.26 -2.27 17.45
N SER A 2 11.10 -1.01 17.06
CA SER A 2 10.11 -0.58 16.06
C SER A 2 10.81 -0.49 14.70
N PRO A 3 10.17 -0.90 13.59
CA PRO A 3 10.76 -0.74 12.26
C PRO A 3 10.89 0.75 11.91
N ASP A 4 12.00 1.13 11.28
CA ASP A 4 12.27 2.51 10.85
C ASP A 4 11.43 2.94 9.64
N ALA A 5 11.06 1.99 8.77
CA ALA A 5 10.33 2.28 7.54
C ALA A 5 9.42 1.13 7.09
N PHE A 6 8.39 1.50 6.35
CA PHE A 6 7.54 0.60 5.56
C PHE A 6 7.54 1.11 4.11
N LEU A 7 7.87 0.26 3.16
CA LEU A 7 8.05 0.62 1.75
C LEU A 7 7.18 -0.26 0.86
N LEU A 8 6.59 0.35 -0.17
CA LEU A 8 5.82 -0.34 -1.20
C LEU A 8 6.62 -0.40 -2.50
N TRP A 9 6.46 -1.50 -3.25
CA TRP A 9 7.08 -1.63 -4.57
C TRP A 9 6.17 -1.05 -5.65
N GLY A 10 6.06 0.28 -5.65
CA GLY A 10 5.07 1.05 -6.40
C GLY A 10 3.81 1.32 -5.57
N PHE A 11 3.00 2.29 -6.00
CA PHE A 11 1.78 2.69 -5.29
C PHE A 11 0.50 2.62 -6.14
N THR A 12 0.62 2.70 -7.47
CA THR A 12 -0.49 2.60 -8.44
C THR A 12 -0.36 1.35 -9.30
N ASP A 13 -1.49 0.69 -9.56
CA ASP A 13 -1.56 -0.48 -10.43
C ASP A 13 -1.07 -0.16 -11.86
N LYS A 14 -1.14 1.11 -12.30
CA LYS A 14 -0.71 1.58 -13.62
C LYS A 14 0.73 1.25 -14.00
N TYR A 15 1.62 1.18 -13.00
CA TYR A 15 3.05 0.92 -13.20
C TYR A 15 3.53 -0.30 -12.41
N SER A 16 2.61 -1.19 -12.02
CA SER A 16 2.96 -2.38 -11.25
C SER A 16 3.72 -3.39 -12.11
N TRP A 17 4.78 -3.95 -11.54
CA TRP A 17 5.55 -5.06 -12.14
C TRP A 17 4.81 -6.41 -12.10
N VAL A 18 3.74 -6.52 -11.31
CA VAL A 18 3.05 -7.78 -11.02
C VAL A 18 2.45 -8.43 -12.28
N PRO A 19 1.67 -7.73 -13.14
CA PRO A 19 1.09 -8.37 -14.31
C PRO A 19 2.13 -8.87 -15.32
N TYR A 20 3.29 -8.21 -15.39
CA TYR A 20 4.40 -8.64 -16.24
C TYR A 20 5.07 -9.92 -15.72
N SER A 21 5.11 -10.10 -14.41
CA SER A 21 5.83 -11.21 -13.76
C SER A 21 4.93 -12.42 -13.49
N PHE A 22 3.64 -12.17 -13.26
CA PHE A 22 2.65 -13.17 -12.87
C PHE A 22 1.42 -13.04 -13.77
N SER A 23 1.42 -13.78 -14.87
CA SER A 23 0.30 -13.76 -15.84
C SER A 23 -1.03 -14.07 -15.15
N GLY A 24 -2.03 -13.20 -15.36
CA GLY A 24 -3.36 -13.32 -14.76
C GLY A 24 -3.50 -12.68 -13.37
N TYR A 25 -2.42 -12.14 -12.79
CA TYR A 25 -2.42 -11.44 -11.52
C TYR A 25 -2.15 -9.95 -11.70
N GLY A 26 -2.62 -9.14 -10.75
CA GLY A 26 -2.51 -7.68 -10.78
C GLY A 26 -3.13 -7.07 -9.53
N SER A 27 -3.52 -5.80 -9.62
CA SER A 27 -4.21 -5.10 -8.53
C SER A 27 -3.51 -5.21 -7.16
N ALA A 28 -2.17 -5.19 -7.16
CA ALA A 28 -1.36 -5.56 -6.01
C ALA A 28 -1.02 -4.39 -5.08
N VAL A 29 -1.26 -3.15 -5.51
CA VAL A 29 -0.91 -1.95 -4.72
C VAL A 29 -2.15 -1.17 -4.29
N ILE A 30 -1.95 -0.08 -3.56
CA ILE A 30 -3.01 0.61 -2.80
C ILE A 30 -3.82 1.61 -3.64
N PHE A 31 -3.37 1.97 -4.85
CA PHE A 31 -4.14 2.76 -5.84
C PHE A 31 -4.35 1.96 -7.12
N ASP A 32 -5.48 2.20 -7.78
CA ASP A 32 -5.75 1.63 -9.09
C ASP A 32 -5.03 2.37 -10.24
N GLU A 33 -5.34 2.00 -11.48
CA GLU A 33 -4.73 2.59 -12.68
C GLU A 33 -5.15 4.05 -12.95
N SER A 34 -6.28 4.46 -12.39
CA SER A 34 -6.82 5.83 -12.46
C SER A 34 -6.35 6.72 -11.31
N TYR A 35 -5.46 6.21 -10.45
CA TYR A 35 -5.00 6.85 -9.22
C TYR A 35 -6.10 7.03 -8.16
N GLU A 36 -7.14 6.20 -8.21
CA GLU A 36 -8.15 6.18 -7.15
C GLU A 36 -7.71 5.23 -6.02
N PRO A 37 -7.89 5.62 -4.75
CA PRO A 37 -7.50 4.82 -3.60
C PRO A 37 -8.38 3.56 -3.48
N LYS A 38 -7.73 2.40 -3.35
CA LYS A 38 -8.39 1.11 -3.12
C LYS A 38 -8.64 0.88 -1.63
N PRO A 39 -9.49 -0.09 -1.23
CA PRO A 39 -9.73 -0.40 0.19
C PRO A 39 -8.44 -0.59 1.01
N ALA A 40 -7.39 -1.17 0.41
CA ALA A 40 -6.09 -1.35 1.05
C ALA A 40 -5.40 -0.03 1.46
N TYR A 41 -5.60 1.07 0.72
CA TYR A 41 -5.08 2.39 1.09
C TYR A 41 -5.65 2.84 2.45
N TYR A 42 -6.96 2.68 2.62
CA TYR A 42 -7.65 3.12 3.84
C TYR A 42 -7.24 2.28 5.04
N SER A 43 -7.16 0.95 4.90
CA SER A 43 -6.67 0.08 5.98
C SER A 43 -5.23 0.37 6.38
N LEU A 44 -4.35 0.66 5.40
CA LEU A 44 -2.96 1.05 5.70
C LEU A 44 -2.92 2.39 6.46
N LYS A 45 -3.69 3.39 6.01
CA LYS A 45 -3.77 4.69 6.66
C LYS A 45 -4.22 4.58 8.12
N GLU A 46 -5.27 3.81 8.39
CA GLU A 46 -5.78 3.57 9.75
C GLU A 46 -4.71 2.92 10.64
N ALA A 47 -4.10 1.82 10.17
CA ALA A 47 -3.06 1.12 10.93
C ALA A 47 -1.86 2.02 11.28
N MET A 48 -1.47 2.93 10.38
CA MET A 48 -0.38 3.87 10.62
C MET A 48 -0.79 4.97 11.63
N ILE A 49 -2.01 5.49 11.55
CA ILE A 49 -2.54 6.47 12.52
C ILE A 49 -2.59 5.86 13.92
N ASP A 50 -3.08 4.63 14.06
CA ASP A 50 -3.14 3.93 15.34
C ASP A 50 -1.75 3.74 15.96
N LYS A 51 -0.76 3.39 15.13
CA LYS A 51 0.62 3.24 15.58
C LYS A 51 1.24 4.56 16.05
N ILE A 52 0.98 5.65 15.34
CA ILE A 52 1.45 6.99 15.78
C ILE A 52 0.76 7.40 17.08
N SER A 53 -0.54 7.15 17.19
CA SER A 53 -1.34 7.54 18.36
C SER A 53 -0.92 6.78 19.62
N SER A 54 -0.58 5.49 19.48
CA SER A 54 -0.05 4.68 20.58
C SER A 54 1.40 5.02 20.96
N TYR A 55 2.21 5.51 20.02
CA TYR A 55 3.58 5.97 20.31
C TYR A 55 3.60 7.30 21.09
N ASN A 56 2.63 8.18 20.85
CA ASN A 56 2.55 9.49 21.49
C ASN A 56 1.84 9.48 22.88
N LYS A 57 1.56 8.29 23.41
CA LYS A 57 0.93 8.09 24.72
C LYS A 57 1.91 7.45 25.68
#